data_AF-A0A4Y1RKC5-F1
#
_entry.id   AF-A0A4Y1RKC5-F1
#
_cell.length_a   1.000
_cell.length_b   1.000
_cell.length_c   1.000
_cell.angle_alpha   90.00
_cell.angle_beta   90.00
_cell.angle_gamma   90.00
#
_symmetry.space_group_name_H-M   'P 1'
#
loop_
_entity.id
_entity.type
_entity.pdbx_description
1 polymer ?
#
loop_
_entity_poly.entity_id
_entity_poly.type
_entity_poly.pdbx_seq_one_letter_code
_entity_poly.pdbx_strand_id
1 'polypeptide(L)'
;MLTSVWIIAHECGHHAFSDYQIVDDVVGLVLHTALLVLYFSWKYSHRRHHSIDIGSMEREEVFVPKPKSKMPWYTNYFNNPPGRLLVILVTLTVGWPLYLAFNISAQEYDRFTCHYDPNGPIFSNWERL
;
A
#
# COMPACT_ATOMS: atom_id res chain seq x y z
N MET A 1 -11.18 -4.56 17.39
CA MET A 1 -9.92 -4.27 16.67
C MET A 1 -10.23 -4.25 15.18
N LEU A 2 -9.81 -3.21 14.45
CA LEU A 2 -10.04 -3.11 13.00
C LEU A 2 -9.10 -4.02 12.19
N THR A 3 -8.01 -4.50 12.81
CA THR A 3 -7.05 -5.42 12.20
C THR A 3 -7.70 -6.71 11.70
N SER A 4 -8.66 -7.28 12.42
CA SER A 4 -9.34 -8.50 11.98
C SER A 4 -10.20 -8.26 10.74
N VAL A 5 -10.84 -7.09 10.65
CA VAL A 5 -11.62 -6.68 9.47
C VAL A 5 -10.69 -6.50 8.27
N TRP A 6 -9.54 -5.85 8.49
CA TRP A 6 -8.50 -5.67 7.49
C TRP A 6 -8.00 -7.00 6.93
N ILE A 7 -7.69 -7.97 7.80
CA ILE A 7 -7.18 -9.28 7.38
C ILE A 7 -8.18 -9.98 6.47
N ILE A 8 -9.47 -10.02 6.82
CA ILE A 8 -10.49 -10.67 5.98
C ILE A 8 -10.54 -10.03 4.60
N ALA A 9 -10.60 -8.69 4.55
CA ALA A 9 -10.66 -7.96 3.29
C ALA A 9 -9.37 -8.09 2.45
N HIS A 10 -8.21 -8.20 3.12
CA HIS A 10 -6.92 -8.52 2.50
C HIS A 10 -6.95 -9.91 1.85
N GLU A 11 -7.44 -10.95 2.55
CA GLU A 11 -7.57 -12.30 1.99
C GLU A 11 -8.56 -12.35 0.82
N CYS A 12 -9.64 -11.55 0.85
CA CYS A 12 -10.50 -11.36 -0.31
C CYS A 12 -9.75 -10.79 -1.52
N GLY A 13 -8.79 -9.89 -1.31
CA GLY A 13 -7.94 -9.36 -2.39
C GLY A 13 -7.01 -10.42 -3.02
N HIS A 14 -6.64 -11.44 -2.26
CA HIS A 14 -5.88 -12.60 -2.73
C HIS A 14 -6.72 -13.71 -3.33
N HIS A 15 -8.05 -13.58 -3.32
CA HIS A 15 -8.99 -14.65 -3.66
C HIS A 15 -8.82 -15.91 -2.79
N ALA A 16 -8.56 -15.72 -1.49
CA ALA A 16 -8.31 -16.79 -0.53
C ALA A 16 -9.44 -16.98 0.50
N PHE A 17 -10.50 -16.16 0.42
CA PHE A 17 -11.61 -16.19 1.39
C PHE A 17 -12.76 -17.11 0.94
N SER A 18 -13.08 -17.15 -0.35
CA SER A 18 -14.14 -17.98 -0.93
C SER A 18 -13.70 -18.62 -2.24
N ASP A 19 -14.32 -19.74 -2.62
CA ASP A 19 -14.13 -20.35 -3.95
C ASP A 19 -14.73 -19.48 -5.08
N TYR A 20 -15.57 -18.49 -4.74
CA TYR A 20 -16.23 -17.60 -5.68
C TYR A 20 -15.61 -16.20 -5.64
N GLN A 21 -14.91 -15.80 -6.70
CA GLN A 21 -14.25 -14.49 -6.79
C GLN A 21 -15.21 -13.31 -6.59
N ILE A 22 -16.47 -13.44 -7.03
CA ILE A 22 -17.48 -12.39 -6.82
C ILE A 22 -17.82 -12.19 -5.35
N VAL A 23 -17.80 -13.27 -4.54
CA VAL A 23 -18.03 -13.16 -3.10
C VAL A 23 -16.87 -12.43 -2.46
N ASP A 24 -15.64 -12.77 -2.84
CA ASP A 24 -14.45 -12.08 -2.36
C ASP A 24 -14.47 -10.59 -2.73
N ASP A 25 -14.79 -10.26 -3.98
CA ASP A 25 -14.82 -8.88 -4.44
C ASP A 25 -15.89 -8.07 -3.71
N VAL A 26 -17.08 -8.64 -3.47
CA VAL A 26 -18.16 -7.97 -2.72
C VAL A 26 -17.78 -7.77 -1.25
N VAL A 27 -17.30 -8.83 -0.58
CA VAL A 27 -16.92 -8.76 0.84
C VAL A 27 -15.74 -7.81 1.03
N GLY A 28 -14.70 -7.96 0.20
CA GLY A 28 -13.53 -7.11 0.22
C GLY A 28 -13.87 -5.64 -0.03
N LEU A 29 -14.73 -5.35 -1.02
CA LEU A 29 -15.20 -3.99 -1.29
C LEU A 29 -15.90 -3.38 -0.08
N VAL A 30 -16.86 -4.09 0.52
CA VAL A 30 -17.61 -3.58 1.68
C VAL A 30 -16.68 -3.31 2.86
N LEU A 31 -15.83 -4.28 3.21
CA LEU A 31 -14.97 -4.20 4.39
C LEU A 31 -13.84 -3.17 4.23
N HIS A 32 -13.15 -3.12 3.09
CA HIS A 32 -12.14 -2.09 2.85
C HIS A 32 -12.74 -0.70 2.73
N THR A 33 -13.94 -0.54 2.14
CA THR A 33 -14.62 0.77 2.11
C THR A 33 -14.93 1.26 3.53
N ALA A 34 -15.35 0.39 4.44
CA ALA A 34 -15.55 0.74 5.85
C ALA A 34 -14.26 1.17 6.56
N LEU A 35 -13.10 0.77 6.03
CA LEU A 35 -11.76 1.16 6.51
C LEU A 35 -11.13 2.30 5.71
N LEU A 36 -11.89 2.94 4.80
CA LEU A 36 -11.43 4.01 3.92
C LEU A 36 -10.30 3.57 2.96
N VAL A 37 -10.35 2.33 2.50
CA VAL A 37 -9.42 1.77 1.51
C VAL A 37 -10.17 1.43 0.23
N LEU A 38 -9.69 1.95 -0.91
CA LEU A 38 -10.24 1.61 -2.23
C LEU A 38 -9.86 0.18 -2.58
N TYR A 39 -10.80 -0.75 -2.41
CA TYR A 39 -10.56 -2.19 -2.54
C TYR A 39 -9.87 -2.58 -3.85
N PHE A 40 -10.40 -2.17 -5.01
CA PHE A 40 -9.85 -2.57 -6.31
C PHE A 40 -8.48 -1.95 -6.57
N SER A 41 -8.32 -0.65 -6.30
CA SER A 41 -7.00 0.02 -6.40
C SER A 41 -5.96 -0.67 -5.53
N TRP A 42 -6.31 -0.96 -4.28
CA TRP A 42 -5.45 -1.67 -3.37
C TRP A 42 -5.14 -3.08 -3.88
N LYS A 43 -6.17 -3.86 -4.23
CA LYS A 43 -6.05 -5.24 -4.75
C LYS A 43 -5.08 -5.34 -5.93
N TYR A 44 -5.21 -4.46 -6.93
CA TYR A 44 -4.32 -4.47 -8.10
C TYR A 44 -2.87 -4.14 -7.73
N SER A 45 -2.65 -3.05 -6.99
CA SER A 45 -1.30 -2.66 -6.54
C SER A 45 -0.65 -3.71 -5.63
N HIS A 46 -1.45 -4.33 -4.75
CA HIS A 46 -1.01 -5.34 -3.80
C HIS A 46 -0.66 -6.66 -4.49
N ARG A 47 -1.43 -7.04 -5.50
CA ARG A 47 -1.09 -8.18 -6.37
C ARG A 47 0.25 -7.97 -7.07
N ARG A 48 0.52 -6.76 -7.57
CA ARG A 48 1.81 -6.42 -8.20
C ARG A 48 2.97 -6.50 -7.22
N HIS A 49 2.79 -5.88 -6.04
CA HIS A 49 3.70 -6.02 -4.91
C HIS A 49 4.06 -7.49 -4.73
N HIS A 50 3.06 -8.36 -4.49
CA HIS A 50 3.31 -9.77 -4.20
C HIS A 50 3.88 -10.62 -5.35
N SER A 51 3.66 -10.23 -6.61
CA SER A 51 4.00 -11.08 -7.77
C SER A 51 5.35 -10.75 -8.40
N ILE A 52 5.66 -9.46 -8.55
CA ILE A 52 6.78 -8.99 -9.38
C ILE A 52 7.69 -8.03 -8.63
N ASP A 53 7.10 -7.24 -7.73
CA ASP A 53 7.72 -6.04 -7.22
C ASP A 53 8.32 -6.21 -5.82
N ILE A 54 8.01 -7.30 -5.09
CA ILE A 54 8.56 -7.59 -3.75
C ILE A 54 10.08 -7.43 -3.76
N GLY A 55 10.57 -6.51 -2.95
CA GLY A 55 12.00 -6.36 -2.68
C GLY A 55 12.80 -5.76 -3.84
N SER A 56 12.13 -5.28 -4.89
CA SER A 56 12.76 -4.46 -5.93
C SER A 56 13.03 -3.05 -5.40
N MET A 57 14.24 -2.53 -5.60
CA MET A 57 14.52 -1.12 -5.30
C MET A 57 13.96 -0.14 -6.34
N GLU A 58 13.49 -0.66 -7.48
CA GLU A 58 13.02 0.16 -8.61
C GLU A 58 11.52 0.11 -8.78
N ARG A 59 10.89 -1.04 -8.52
CA ARG A 59 9.49 -1.30 -8.86
C ARG A 59 8.58 -1.55 -7.67
N GLU A 60 9.11 -1.56 -6.45
CA GLU A 60 8.34 -1.85 -5.25
C GLU A 60 7.22 -0.83 -5.04
N GLU A 61 5.99 -1.34 -4.91
CA GLU A 61 4.75 -0.55 -4.87
C GLU A 61 4.35 -0.16 -3.45
N VAL A 62 4.88 -0.81 -2.42
CA VAL A 62 4.48 -0.53 -1.02
C VAL A 62 5.52 0.29 -0.28
N PHE A 63 6.77 -0.17 -0.32
CA PHE A 63 7.86 0.45 0.43
C PHE A 63 9.22 0.26 -0.25
N VAL A 64 9.71 1.30 -0.91
CA VAL A 64 11.06 1.33 -1.47
C VAL A 64 12.05 1.83 -0.39
N PRO A 65 13.05 1.03 0.02
CA PRO A 65 14.08 1.49 0.94
C PRO A 65 14.92 2.60 0.32
N LYS A 66 15.04 3.75 1.00
CA LYS A 66 15.86 4.86 0.52
C LYS A 66 17.36 4.52 0.65
N PRO A 67 18.17 4.71 -0.41
CA PRO A 67 19.61 4.56 -0.30
C PRO A 67 20.19 5.60 0.68
N LYS A 68 21.32 5.29 1.32
CA LYS A 68 21.95 6.18 2.32
C LYS A 68 22.17 7.60 1.81
N SER A 69 22.50 7.76 0.52
CA SER A 69 22.71 9.06 -0.13
C SER A 69 21.44 9.92 -0.23
N LYS A 70 20.24 9.30 -0.22
CA LYS A 70 18.94 9.98 -0.29
C LYS A 70 18.23 10.01 1.07
N MET A 71 18.89 9.60 2.16
CA MET A 71 18.29 9.67 3.49
C MET A 71 18.22 11.12 3.97
N PRO A 72 17.10 11.55 4.59
CA PRO A 72 17.01 12.87 5.19
C PRO A 72 18.09 13.12 6.24
N TRP A 73 18.54 14.37 6.35
CA TRP A 73 19.56 14.77 7.32
C TRP A 73 19.20 14.41 8.77
N TYR A 74 17.90 14.40 9.09
CA TYR A 74 17.41 14.11 10.44
C TYR A 74 17.39 12.61 10.78
N THR A 75 17.57 11.71 9.81
CA THR A 75 17.47 10.25 10.03
C THR A 75 18.42 9.75 11.11
N ASN A 76 19.63 10.31 11.20
CA ASN A 76 20.62 9.91 12.22
C ASN A 76 20.15 10.23 13.65
N TYR A 77 19.37 11.30 13.84
CA TYR A 77 18.83 11.69 15.15
C TYR A 77 17.72 10.75 15.64
N PHE A 78 17.02 10.08 14.71
CA PHE A 78 15.99 9.10 15.04
C PHE A 78 16.50 7.65 15.00
N ASN A 79 17.78 7.42 14.69
CA ASN A 79 18.38 6.09 14.65
C ASN A 79 18.81 5.58 16.05
N ASN A 80 17.91 5.71 17.03
CA ASN A 80 18.03 5.20 18.40
C ASN A 80 16.70 4.54 18.80
N PRO A 81 16.64 3.74 19.90
CA PRO A 81 15.42 2.99 20.22
C PRO A 81 14.15 3.86 20.40
N PRO A 82 14.18 4.99 21.13
CA PRO A 82 13.02 5.89 21.21
C PRO A 82 12.63 6.52 19.86
N GLY A 83 13.62 6.96 19.08
CA GLY A 83 13.39 7.54 17.75
C GLY A 83 12.77 6.55 16.77
N ARG A 84 13.21 5.29 16.80
CA ARG A 84 12.61 4.21 16.01
C ARG A 84 11.19 3.91 16.43
N LEU A 85 10.89 3.90 17.73
CA LEU A 85 9.53 3.73 18.21
C LEU A 85 8.62 4.84 17.69
N LEU A 86 9.08 6.09 17.73
CA LEU A 86 8.34 7.22 17.16
C LEU A 86 8.09 7.05 15.66
N VAL A 87 9.12 6.68 14.89
CA VAL A 87 8.99 6.44 13.44
C VAL A 87 7.97 5.33 13.17
N ILE A 88 8.02 4.22 13.90
CA ILE A 88 7.05 3.12 13.76
C ILE A 88 5.63 3.62 14.08
N LEU A 89 5.45 4.36 15.17
CA LEU A 89 4.14 4.91 15.55
C LEU A 89 3.58 5.83 14.45
N VAL A 90 4.40 6.72 13.89
CA VAL A 90 4.00 7.61 12.79
C VAL A 90 3.65 6.78 11.55
N THR A 91 4.49 5.82 11.16
CA THR A 91 4.23 4.96 10.00
C THR A 91 2.94 4.17 10.15
N LEU A 92 2.66 3.61 11.33
CA LEU A 92 1.46 2.81 11.60
C LEU A 92 0.18 3.65 11.72
N THR A 93 0.27 4.95 12.01
CA THR A 93 -0.90 5.81 12.23
C THR A 93 -1.23 6.67 11.02
N VAL A 94 -0.23 7.34 10.43
CA VAL A 94 -0.41 8.27 9.31
C VAL A 94 0.27 7.81 8.03
N GLY A 95 1.20 6.85 8.11
CA GLY A 95 1.88 6.32 6.92
C GLY A 95 0.91 5.69 5.92
N TRP A 96 -0.07 4.92 6.41
CA TRP A 96 -1.07 4.27 5.56
C TRP A 96 -1.95 5.26 4.77
N PRO A 97 -2.62 6.25 5.38
CA PRO A 97 -3.35 7.29 4.64
C PRO A 97 -2.49 8.05 3.64
N LEU A 98 -1.25 8.40 4.01
CA LEU A 98 -0.36 9.14 3.13
C LEU A 98 0.13 8.30 1.94
N TYR A 99 0.34 7.01 2.15
CA TYR A 99 0.65 6.07 1.06
C TYR A 99 -0.51 6.02 0.06
N LEU A 100 -1.74 5.82 0.51
CA LEU A 100 -2.90 5.77 -0.38
C LEU A 100 -3.15 7.10 -1.13
N ALA A 101 -2.99 8.23 -0.43
CA ALA A 101 -3.33 9.55 -0.98
C ALA A 101 -2.21 10.17 -1.83
N PHE A 102 -0.94 9.87 -1.55
CA PHE A 102 0.20 10.55 -2.15
C PHE A 102 1.35 9.62 -2.55
N ASN A 103 1.19 8.30 -2.40
CA ASN A 103 2.18 7.29 -2.78
C ASN A 103 3.58 7.51 -2.14
N ILE A 104 3.62 8.03 -0.91
CA ILE A 104 4.85 8.56 -0.28
C ILE A 104 5.97 7.54 -0.04
N SER A 105 5.64 6.25 -0.03
CA SER A 105 6.56 5.16 0.34
C SER A 105 6.92 4.24 -0.82
N ALA A 106 6.17 4.28 -1.91
CA ALA A 106 6.37 3.42 -3.08
C ALA A 106 7.45 3.98 -4.01
N GLN A 107 7.58 3.36 -5.19
CA GLN A 107 8.35 3.91 -6.28
C GLN A 107 7.84 5.30 -6.72
N GLU A 108 8.76 6.11 -7.23
CA GLU A 108 8.46 7.40 -7.83
C GLU A 108 8.05 7.19 -9.30
N TYR A 109 7.02 7.92 -9.74
CA TYR A 109 6.59 7.95 -11.14
C TYR A 109 6.77 9.35 -11.72
N ASP A 110 6.80 9.46 -13.05
CA ASP A 110 6.95 10.74 -13.78
C ASP A 110 5.79 11.73 -13.58
N ARG A 111 4.72 11.31 -12.91
CA ARG A 111 3.55 12.14 -12.55
C ARG A 111 3.08 11.86 -11.13
N PHE A 112 2.32 12.81 -10.59
CA PHE A 112 1.57 12.59 -9.37
C PHE A 112 0.67 11.35 -9.50
N THR A 113 0.73 10.50 -8.49
CA THR A 113 0.15 9.17 -8.52
C THR A 113 -0.38 8.83 -7.14
N CYS A 114 -1.58 8.27 -7.08
CA CYS A 114 -2.21 7.82 -5.85
C CYS A 114 -3.23 6.71 -6.15
N HIS A 115 -3.67 5.98 -5.12
CA HIS A 115 -4.65 4.89 -5.29
C HIS A 115 -6.04 5.38 -5.68
N TYR A 116 -6.29 6.69 -5.63
CA TYR A 116 -7.54 7.33 -6.04
C TYR A 116 -7.55 7.78 -7.50
N ASP A 117 -6.41 7.71 -8.20
CA ASP A 117 -6.32 7.98 -9.64
C ASP A 117 -6.47 6.67 -10.43
N PRO A 118 -7.65 6.38 -11.01
CA PRO A 118 -7.88 5.10 -11.70
C PRO A 118 -7.06 4.95 -12.99
N ASN A 119 -6.48 6.04 -13.50
CA ASN A 119 -5.60 6.04 -14.66
C ASN A 119 -4.11 6.14 -14.27
N GLY A 120 -3.82 5.96 -12.98
CA GLY A 120 -2.48 6.06 -12.43
C GLY A 120 -1.51 5.00 -12.99
N PRO A 121 -0.21 5.31 -13.03
CA PRO A 121 0.82 4.39 -13.50
C PRO A 121 1.02 3.15 -12.61
N ILE A 122 0.46 3.14 -11.39
CA ILE A 122 0.38 1.96 -10.49
C ILE A 122 -0.31 0.78 -11.19
N PHE A 123 -1.31 1.07 -12.02
CA PHE A 123 -2.13 0.06 -12.68
C PHE A 123 -1.59 -0.27 -14.06
N SER A 124 -1.72 -1.54 -14.45
CA SER A 124 -1.47 -1.94 -15.84
C SER A 124 -2.56 -1.38 -16.76
N ASN A 125 -2.30 -1.33 -18.07
CA ASN A 125 -3.24 -0.74 -19.04
C ASN A 125 -4.64 -1.38 -19.03
N TRP A 126 -4.75 -2.64 -18.61
CA TRP A 126 -6.03 -3.37 -18.54
C TRP A 126 -6.78 -3.17 -17.22
N GLU A 127 -6.12 -2.61 -16.22
CA GLU A 127 -6.68 -2.32 -14.89
C GLU A 127 -7.11 -0.85 -14.76
N ARG A 128 -6.78 -0.02 -15.76
CA ARG A 128 -7.17 1.40 -15.83
C ARG A 128 -8.59 1.57 -16.38
N LEU A 129 -9.26 2.64 -15.96
CA LEU A 129 -10.62 3.04 -16.41
C LEU A 129 -10.60 3.91 -17.66
#